data_AF-A0A8B6BMV0-F1
#
_entry.id   AF-A0A8B6BMV0-F1
#
_cell.length_a   1.000
_cell.length_b   1.000
_cell.length_c   1.000
_cell.angle_alpha   90.00
_cell.angle_beta   90.00
_cell.angle_gamma   90.00
#
_symmetry.space_group_name_H-M   'P 1'
#
loop_
_entity.id
_entity.type
_entity.pdbx_description
1 polymer ?
#
loop_
_entity_poly.entity_id
_entity_poly.type
_entity_poly.pdbx_seq_one_letter_code
_entity_poly.pdbx_strand_id
1 'polypeptide(L)'
;MDDTITADPIAIERRQLCVDITSAQEKFERASEQIKHMKRLLKDTKIRYKRAVVSEDERIGGNVRIRIMVLKGMLFVYHQYACLKGDEVLEKRMKLCNFSSYSQD
;
A
#
# COMPACT_ATOMS: atom_id res chain seq x y z
N MET A 1 -37.92 -0.41 31.32
CA MET A 1 -37.74 -1.58 30.43
C MET A 1 -36.55 -1.21 29.58
N ASP A 2 -35.41 -1.77 29.98
CA ASP A 2 -34.09 -1.44 29.44
C ASP A 2 -33.84 -2.42 28.30
N ASP A 3 -34.14 -1.99 27.08
CA ASP A 3 -33.88 -2.76 25.86
C ASP A 3 -32.37 -2.66 25.55
N THR A 4 -31.55 -3.30 26.39
CA THR A 4 -30.17 -3.60 26.06
C THR A 4 -30.20 -4.70 25.01
N ILE A 5 -30.28 -4.28 23.73
CA ILE A 5 -29.95 -5.10 22.58
C ILE A 5 -28.48 -5.48 22.75
N THR A 6 -28.22 -6.59 23.43
CA THR A 6 -26.91 -7.25 23.44
C THR A 6 -26.67 -7.75 22.02
N ALA A 7 -26.06 -6.89 21.21
CA ALA A 7 -25.57 -7.27 19.91
C ALA A 7 -24.64 -8.47 20.09
N ASP A 8 -24.91 -9.54 19.34
CA ASP A 8 -24.10 -10.76 19.33
C ASP A 8 -22.61 -10.38 19.17
N PRO A 9 -21.73 -10.74 20.14
CA PRO A 9 -20.31 -10.43 20.08
C PRO A 9 -19.65 -10.85 18.76
N ILE A 10 -20.10 -11.96 18.18
CA ILE A 10 -19.58 -12.48 16.91
C ILE A 10 -19.99 -11.55 15.74
N ALA A 11 -21.21 -11.01 15.76
CA ALA A 11 -21.68 -10.07 14.75
C ALA A 11 -20.92 -8.73 14.83
N ILE A 12 -20.58 -8.26 16.04
CA ILE A 12 -19.75 -7.07 16.24
C ILE A 12 -18.34 -7.32 15.69
N GLU A 13 -17.72 -8.45 16.03
CA GLU A 13 -16.37 -8.81 15.59
C GLU A 13 -16.29 -8.94 14.07
N ARG A 14 -17.27 -9.61 13.43
CA ARG A 14 -17.37 -9.69 11.96
C ARG A 14 -17.46 -8.30 11.32
N ARG A 15 -18.28 -7.41 11.88
CA ARG A 15 -18.43 -6.04 11.36
C ARG A 15 -17.12 -5.25 11.49
N GLN A 16 -16.43 -5.37 12.62
CA GLN A 16 -15.13 -4.74 12.81
C GLN A 16 -14.09 -5.29 11.81
N LEU A 17 -14.07 -6.60 11.60
CA LEU A 17 -13.17 -7.24 10.64
C LEU A 17 -13.41 -6.75 9.21
N CYS A 18 -14.66 -6.54 8.80
CA CYS A 18 -15.00 -5.95 7.49
C CYS A 18 -14.47 -4.51 7.34
N VAL A 19 -14.57 -3.69 8.40
CA VAL A 19 -14.01 -2.33 8.40
C VAL A 19 -12.49 -2.38 8.27
N ASP A 20 -11.84 -3.29 9.00
CA ASP A 20 -10.39 -3.44 8.99
C ASP A 20 -9.86 -3.96 7.65
N ILE A 21 -10.60 -4.86 6.99
CA ILE A 21 -10.30 -5.32 5.63
C ILE A 21 -10.38 -4.16 4.65
N THR A 22 -11.47 -3.38 4.71
CA THR A 22 -11.66 -2.21 3.84
C THR A 22 -10.52 -1.20 4.02
N SER A 23 -10.18 -0.87 5.27
CA SER A 23 -9.07 0.05 5.58
C SER A 23 -7.72 -0.46 5.07
N ALA A 24 -7.43 -1.75 5.24
CA ALA A 24 -6.18 -2.36 4.76
C ALA A 24 -6.12 -2.37 3.22
N GLN A 25 -7.23 -2.67 2.56
CA GLN A 25 -7.38 -2.65 1.11
C GLN A 25 -7.13 -1.24 0.54
N GLU A 26 -7.73 -0.20 1.10
CA GLU A 26 -7.49 1.18 0.68
C GLU A 26 -6.03 1.60 0.85
N LYS A 27 -5.35 1.13 1.90
CA LYS A 27 -3.92 1.41 2.11
C LYS A 27 -3.06 0.70 1.07
N PHE A 28 -3.39 -0.55 0.74
CA PHE A 28 -2.73 -1.32 -0.32
C PHE A 28 -2.89 -0.66 -1.70
N GLU A 29 -4.10 -0.22 -2.03
CA GLU A 29 -4.39 0.44 -3.31
C GLU A 29 -3.65 1.76 -3.42
N ARG A 30 -3.68 2.60 -2.38
CA ARG A 30 -2.89 3.84 -2.33
C ARG A 30 -1.40 3.58 -2.49
N ALA A 31 -0.85 2.57 -1.82
CA ALA A 31 0.56 2.19 -1.99
C ALA A 31 0.86 1.77 -3.44
N SER A 32 -0.03 1.00 -4.06
CA SER A 32 0.08 0.57 -5.45
C SER A 32 0.04 1.73 -6.45
N GLU A 33 -0.78 2.75 -6.18
CA GLU A 33 -0.81 3.99 -6.96
C GLU A 33 0.47 4.81 -6.81
N GLN A 34 1.00 4.93 -5.58
CA GLN A 34 2.27 5.58 -5.33
C GLN A 34 3.43 4.89 -6.07
N ILE A 35 3.46 3.55 -6.09
CA ILE A 35 4.43 2.78 -6.89
C ILE A 35 4.34 3.17 -8.37
N LYS A 36 3.13 3.21 -8.94
CA LYS A 36 2.93 3.59 -10.36
C LYS A 36 3.40 5.02 -10.62
N HIS A 37 3.07 5.95 -9.74
CA HIS A 37 3.48 7.35 -9.83
C HIS A 37 5.02 7.49 -9.76
N MET A 38 5.66 6.86 -8.78
CA MET A 38 7.12 6.88 -8.61
C MET A 38 7.85 6.26 -9.80
N LYS A 39 7.32 5.19 -10.41
CA LYS A 39 7.88 4.61 -11.64
C LYS A 39 7.87 5.60 -12.80
N ARG A 40 6.81 6.40 -12.96
CA ARG A 40 6.75 7.47 -13.97
C ARG A 40 7.79 8.55 -13.69
N LEU A 41 7.83 9.08 -12.46
CA LEU A 41 8.82 10.08 -12.07
C LEU A 41 10.26 9.59 -12.27
N LEU A 42 10.54 8.33 -11.93
CA LEU A 42 11.86 7.73 -12.12
C LEU A 42 12.24 7.65 -13.60
N LYS A 43 11.31 7.30 -14.48
CA LYS A 43 11.53 7.29 -15.93
C LYS A 43 11.90 8.69 -16.42
N ASP A 44 11.14 9.70 -16.05
CA ASP A 44 11.36 11.09 -16.48
C ASP A 44 12.67 11.65 -15.94
N THR A 45 12.99 11.34 -14.68
CA THR A 45 14.24 11.76 -14.03
C THR A 45 15.45 11.11 -14.71
N LYS A 46 15.36 9.84 -15.12
CA LYS A 46 16.42 9.19 -15.91
C LYS A 46 16.63 9.85 -17.27
N ILE A 47 15.57 10.30 -17.93
CA ILE A 47 15.68 11.04 -19.20
C ILE A 47 16.41 12.37 -18.98
N ARG A 48 16.08 13.11 -17.91
CA ARG A 48 16.77 14.36 -17.55
C ARG A 48 18.26 14.12 -17.24
N TYR A 49 18.57 13.02 -16.55
CA TYR A 49 19.96 12.65 -16.28
C TYR A 49 20.74 12.40 -17.56
N LYS A 50 20.17 11.62 -18.49
CA LYS A 50 20.80 11.37 -19.80
C LYS A 50 21.07 12.68 -20.55
N ARG A 51 20.14 13.64 -20.52
CA ARG A 51 20.34 14.96 -21.14
C ARG A 51 21.47 15.74 -20.48
N ALA A 52 21.55 15.74 -19.14
CA ALA A 52 22.62 16.40 -18.40
C ALA A 52 24.00 15.80 -18.69
N VAL A 53 24.07 14.48 -18.88
CA VAL A 53 25.31 13.80 -19.30
C VAL A 53 25.72 14.22 -20.71
N VAL A 54 24.78 14.27 -21.65
CA VAL A 54 25.06 14.70 -23.04
C VAL A 54 25.48 16.17 -23.10
N SER A 55 24.96 17.02 -22.22
CA SER A 55 25.32 18.43 -22.14
C SER A 55 26.54 18.71 -21.25
N GLU A 56 27.21 17.68 -20.73
CA GLU A 56 28.37 17.79 -19.83
C GLU A 56 28.12 18.68 -18.60
N ASP A 57 26.85 18.82 -18.16
CA ASP A 57 26.50 19.61 -16.98
C ASP A 57 26.56 18.72 -15.73
N GLU A 58 27.76 18.62 -15.15
CA GLU A 58 28.02 17.77 -13.98
C GLU A 58 27.19 18.16 -12.75
N ARG A 59 26.89 19.46 -12.57
CA ARG A 59 26.11 19.95 -11.43
C ARG A 59 24.66 19.46 -11.54
N ILE A 60 24.04 19.63 -12.70
CA ILE A 60 22.69 19.11 -12.94
C ILE A 60 22.71 17.58 -12.91
N GLY A 61 23.72 16.95 -13.51
CA GLY A 61 23.91 15.50 -13.51
C GLY A 61 23.94 14.92 -12.10
N GLY A 62 24.76 15.49 -11.21
CA GLY A 62 24.86 15.10 -9.81
C GLY A 62 23.54 15.23 -9.06
N ASN A 63 22.86 16.38 -9.20
CA ASN A 63 21.56 16.61 -8.56
C ASN A 63 20.49 15.61 -9.04
N VAL A 64 20.44 15.33 -10.35
CA VAL A 64 19.48 14.38 -10.91
C VAL A 64 19.82 12.95 -10.48
N ARG A 65 21.11 12.59 -10.36
CA ARG A 65 21.55 11.29 -9.85
C ARG A 65 21.08 11.05 -8.41
N ILE A 66 21.20 12.05 -7.53
CA ILE A 66 20.70 11.96 -6.15
C ILE A 66 19.18 11.74 -6.15
N ARG A 67 18.44 12.50 -6.96
CA ARG A 67 16.97 12.31 -7.11
C ARG A 67 16.60 10.91 -7.56
N ILE A 68 17.36 10.32 -8.50
CA ILE A 68 17.16 8.93 -8.93
C ILE A 68 17.35 7.96 -7.76
N MET A 69 18.37 8.15 -6.93
CA MET A 69 18.61 7.30 -5.75
C MET A 69 17.46 7.39 -4.74
N VAL A 70 17.00 8.60 -4.43
CA VAL A 70 15.85 8.82 -3.53
C VAL A 70 14.59 8.15 -4.07
N LEU A 71 14.27 8.35 -5.35
CA LEU A 71 13.09 7.73 -5.98
C LEU A 71 13.16 6.20 -5.95
N LYS A 72 14.33 5.60 -6.15
CA LYS A 72 14.52 4.15 -6.03
C LYS A 72 14.29 3.67 -4.59
N GLY A 73 14.82 4.38 -3.60
CA GLY A 73 14.62 4.06 -2.19
C GLY A 73 13.14 4.14 -1.79
N MET A 74 12.46 5.22 -2.17
CA MET A 74 11.02 5.37 -1.94
C MET A 74 10.20 4.27 -2.63
N LEU A 75 10.54 3.94 -3.89
CA LEU A 75 9.87 2.87 -4.62
C LEU A 75 10.00 1.52 -3.90
N PHE A 76 11.20 1.21 -3.38
CA PHE A 76 11.44 0.00 -2.60
C PHE A 76 10.57 -0.04 -1.34
N VAL A 77 10.54 1.05 -0.57
CA VAL A 77 9.73 1.16 0.66
C VAL A 77 8.23 1.00 0.35
N TYR A 78 7.73 1.65 -0.70
CA TYR A 78 6.33 1.48 -1.08
C TYR A 78 6.00 0.06 -1.53
N HIS A 79 6.93 -0.63 -2.20
CA HIS A 79 6.77 -2.04 -2.52
C HIS A 79 6.65 -2.90 -1.26
N GLN A 80 7.53 -2.70 -0.26
CA GLN A 80 7.44 -3.42 1.01
C GLN A 80 6.13 -3.12 1.75
N TYR A 81 5.72 -1.86 1.78
CA TYR A 81 4.47 -1.45 2.42
C TYR A 81 3.24 -2.04 1.71
N ALA A 82 3.25 -2.09 0.38
CA ALA A 82 2.18 -2.74 -0.39
C ALA A 82 2.13 -4.25 -0.10
N CYS A 83 3.26 -4.96 -0.06
CA CYS A 83 3.28 -6.36 0.34
C CYS A 83 2.67 -6.56 1.74
N LEU A 84 3.13 -5.80 2.72
CA LEU A 84 2.63 -5.89 4.10
C LEU A 84 1.11 -5.65 4.19
N LYS A 85 0.58 -4.66 3.47
CA LYS A 85 -0.87 -4.40 3.46
C LYS A 85 -1.66 -5.44 2.67
N GLY A 86 -1.09 -6.00 1.61
CA GLY A 86 -1.68 -7.12 0.87
C GLY A 86 -1.82 -8.37 1.74
N ASP A 87 -0.76 -8.70 2.49
CA ASP A 87 -0.74 -9.83 3.41
C ASP A 87 -1.77 -9.62 4.55
N GLU A 88 -1.86 -8.41 5.10
CA GLU A 88 -2.86 -8.06 6.12
C GLU A 88 -4.30 -8.19 5.60
N VAL A 89 -4.58 -7.81 4.35
CA VAL A 89 -5.88 -8.03 3.72
C VAL A 89 -6.18 -9.52 3.60
N LEU A 90 -5.20 -10.31 3.14
CA LEU A 90 -5.37 -11.75 2.96
C LEU A 90 -5.66 -12.44 4.29
N GLU A 91 -4.88 -12.14 5.33
CA GLU A 91 -5.04 -12.69 6.68
C GLU A 91 -6.44 -12.39 7.24
N LYS A 92 -6.90 -11.15 7.14
CA LYS A 92 -8.22 -10.77 7.65
C LYS A 92 -9.36 -11.38 6.86
N ARG A 93 -9.22 -11.51 5.54
CA ARG A 93 -10.20 -12.24 4.71
C ARG A 93 -10.27 -13.71 5.09
N MET A 94 -9.14 -14.36 5.35
CA MET A 94 -9.12 -15.75 5.85
C MET A 94 -9.83 -15.86 7.19
N LYS A 95 -9.58 -14.94 8.13
CA LYS A 95 -10.31 -14.89 9.41
C LYS A 95 -11.82 -14.77 9.19
N LEU A 96 -12.26 -13.88 8.30
CA LEU A 96 -13.68 -13.69 8.00
C LEU A 96 -14.32 -14.96 7.39
N CYS A 97 -13.61 -15.65 6.50
CA CYS A 97 -14.05 -16.95 5.96
C CYS A 97 -14.19 -18.01 7.06
N ASN A 98 -13.23 -18.10 7.98
CA ASN A 98 -13.29 -19.04 9.10
C ASN A 98 -14.49 -18.77 10.01
N PHE A 99 -14.89 -17.51 10.21
CA PHE A 99 -16.13 -17.21 10.92
C PHE A 99 -17.37 -17.78 10.21
N SER A 100 -17.39 -17.79 8.87
CA SER A 100 -18.53 -18.31 8.10
C SER A 100 -18.71 -19.83 8.25
N SER A 101 -17.63 -20.58 8.49
CA SER A 101 -17.70 -22.04 8.68
C SER A 101 -18.23 -22.46 10.05
N TYR A 102 -18.11 -21.63 11.10
CA TYR A 102 -18.66 -21.94 12.43
C TYR A 102 -20.16 -21.68 12.58
N SER A 103 -20.82 -21.14 11.56
CA SER A 103 -22.27 -20.84 11.57
C SER A 103 -23.13 -21.89 10.85
N GLN A 104 -22.57 -23.07 10.56
CA GLN A 104 -23.28 -24.20 9.90
C GLN A 104 -23.37 -25.48 10.75
N ASP A 105 -22.82 -25.48 11.96
CA ASP A 105 -23.00 -26.54 12.97
C ASP A 105 -23.94 -26.07 14.09
#